data_AF-A0A0A9HWH9-F1
#
_entry.id   AF-A0A0A9HWH9-F1
#
_cell.length_a   1.000
_cell.length_b   1.000
_cell.length_c   1.000
_cell.angle_alpha   90.00
_cell.angle_beta   90.00
_cell.angle_gamma   90.00
#
_symmetry.space_group_name_H-M   'P 1'
#
loop_
_entity.id
_entity.type
_entity.pdbx_description
1 polymer ?
#
loop_
_entity_poly.entity_id
_entity_poly.type
_entity_poly.pdbx_seq_one_letter_code
_entity_poly.pdbx_strand_id
1 'polypeptide(L)'
;MLSRFDLDLQEKVLLAIKSLLNLSSTDVVDFESCHLENVLHRLGVQLVDLTSEDQKEYAKEVDAHRKEVQMLFQQKLKQVNK
;
A
#
# COMPACT_ATOMS: atom_id res chain seq x y z
N MET A 1 -10.29 0.23 14.91
CA MET A 1 -9.32 1.33 14.76
C MET A 1 -7.93 0.71 14.71
N LEU A 2 -7.06 1.11 13.79
CA LEU A 2 -5.71 0.54 13.67
C LEU A 2 -4.88 0.93 14.90
N SER A 3 -4.27 -0.06 15.56
CA SER A 3 -3.30 0.18 16.62
C SER A 3 -1.96 0.66 16.05
N ARG A 4 -1.07 1.17 16.90
CA ARG A 4 0.29 1.53 16.47
C ARG A 4 1.07 0.33 15.93
N PHE A 5 0.85 -0.85 16.49
CA PHE A 5 1.44 -2.10 16.01
C PHE A 5 0.91 -2.45 14.62
N ASP A 6 -0.40 -2.29 14.38
CA ASP A 6 -0.98 -2.52 13.05
C ASP A 6 -0.37 -1.57 12.02
N LEU A 7 -0.18 -0.29 12.35
CA LEU A 7 0.44 0.69 11.44
C LEU A 7 1.87 0.31 11.06
N ASP A 8 2.69 -0.09 12.03
CA ASP A 8 4.06 -0.56 11.80
C ASP A 8 4.11 -1.80 10.91
N LEU A 9 3.19 -2.75 11.12
CA LEU A 9 3.09 -3.91 10.25
C LEU A 9 2.65 -3.52 8.83
N GLN A 10 1.67 -2.64 8.69
CA GLN A 10 1.20 -2.15 7.39
C GLN A 10 2.30 -1.40 6.63
N GLU A 11 3.08 -0.55 7.31
CA GLU A 11 4.23 0.14 6.72
C GLU A 11 5.24 -0.86 6.13
N LYS A 12 5.67 -1.85 6.92
CA LYS A 12 6.64 -2.87 6.49
C LYS A 12 6.13 -3.68 5.31
N VAL A 13 4.84 -4.04 5.32
CA VAL A 13 4.20 -4.74 4.21
C VAL A 13 4.18 -3.88 2.94
N LEU A 14 3.82 -2.59 3.06
CA LEU A 14 3.82 -1.68 1.91
C LEU A 14 5.23 -1.50 1.33
N LEU A 15 6.26 -1.38 2.17
CA LEU A 15 7.65 -1.30 1.73
C LEU A 15 8.10 -2.60 1.04
N ALA A 16 7.69 -3.77 1.54
CA ALA A 16 7.97 -5.05 0.89
C ALA A 16 7.28 -5.16 -0.48
N ILE A 17 5.99 -4.80 -0.57
CA ILE A 17 5.25 -4.79 -1.83
C ILE A 17 5.88 -3.80 -2.81
N LYS A 18 6.23 -2.58 -2.37
CA LYS A 18 6.94 -1.59 -3.18
C LYS A 18 8.25 -2.16 -3.74
N SER A 19 9.00 -2.88 -2.91
CA SER A 19 10.27 -3.50 -3.30
C SER A 19 10.04 -4.55 -4.39
N LEU A 20 9.03 -5.43 -4.20
CA LEU A 20 8.65 -6.43 -5.21
C LEU A 20 8.19 -5.76 -6.51
N LEU A 21 7.34 -4.73 -6.45
CA LEU A 21 6.87 -4.01 -7.63
C LEU A 21 7.97 -3.25 -8.38
N ASN A 22 9.17 -3.06 -7.81
CA ASN A 22 10.31 -2.49 -8.54
C ASN A 22 11.17 -3.54 -9.24
N LEU A 23 11.02 -4.82 -8.91
CA LEU A 23 11.76 -5.89 -9.58
C LEU A 23 11.19 -6.13 -10.99
N SER A 24 12.08 -6.33 -11.95
CA SER A 24 11.71 -6.70 -13.32
C SER A 24 11.08 -8.10 -13.40
N SER A 25 11.47 -9.01 -12.49
CA SER A 25 10.97 -10.38 -12.40
C SER A 25 9.57 -10.49 -11.79
N THR A 26 9.04 -9.41 -11.22
CA THR A 26 7.73 -9.44 -10.56
C THR A 26 6.61 -9.40 -11.59
N ASP A 27 5.83 -10.48 -11.61
CA ASP A 27 4.55 -10.53 -12.31
C ASP A 27 3.49 -9.74 -11.52
N VAL A 28 2.91 -8.73 -12.18
CA VAL A 28 1.93 -7.85 -11.57
C VAL A 28 0.55 -8.53 -11.44
N VAL A 29 0.29 -9.58 -12.23
CA VAL A 29 -0.97 -10.33 -12.21
C VAL A 29 -1.15 -11.06 -10.87
N ASP A 30 -0.07 -11.47 -10.22
CA ASP A 30 -0.11 -12.06 -8.87
C ASP A 30 -0.73 -11.09 -7.86
N PHE A 31 -0.38 -9.80 -7.94
CA PHE A 31 -0.93 -8.76 -7.06
C PHE A 31 -2.37 -8.39 -7.43
N GLU A 32 -2.72 -8.44 -8.72
CA GLU A 32 -4.10 -8.26 -9.18
C GLU A 32 -5.00 -9.38 -8.66
N SER A 33 -4.55 -10.64 -8.71
CA SER A 33 -5.28 -11.80 -8.17
C SER A 33 -5.49 -11.69 -6.65
N CYS A 34 -4.55 -11.06 -5.94
CA CYS A 34 -4.66 -10.73 -4.52
C CYS A 34 -5.55 -9.51 -4.23
N HIS A 35 -6.16 -8.91 -5.27
CA HIS A 35 -6.99 -7.72 -5.17
C HIS A 35 -6.27 -6.56 -4.48
N LEU A 36 -4.98 -6.36 -4.79
CA LEU A 36 -4.14 -5.36 -4.12
C LEU A 36 -4.75 -3.96 -4.16
N GLU A 37 -5.35 -3.55 -5.28
CA GLU A 37 -6.01 -2.23 -5.39
C GLU A 37 -7.11 -2.04 -4.34
N ASN A 38 -7.95 -3.06 -4.12
CA ASN A 38 -9.00 -3.02 -3.11
C ASN A 38 -8.43 -2.98 -1.69
N VAL A 39 -7.32 -3.69 -1.44
CA VAL A 39 -6.61 -3.66 -0.15
C VAL A 39 -6.07 -2.25 0.12
N LEU A 40 -5.40 -1.64 -0.85
CA LEU A 40 -4.85 -0.28 -0.74
C LEU A 40 -5.96 0.76 -0.60
N HIS A 41 -7.10 0.60 -1.26
CA HIS A 41 -8.23 1.52 -1.07
C HIS A 41 -8.77 1.45 0.36
N ARG A 42 -9.04 0.23 0.87
CA ARG A 42 -9.54 0.05 2.25
C ARG A 42 -8.57 0.58 3.30
N LEU A 43 -7.26 0.35 3.13
CA LEU A 43 -6.26 0.88 4.04
C LEU A 43 -6.29 2.42 4.06
N GLY A 44 -6.44 3.07 2.89
CA GLY A 44 -6.57 4.52 2.82
C GLY A 44 -7.74 5.07 3.64
N VAL A 45 -8.90 4.42 3.57
CA VAL A 45 -10.07 4.79 4.39
C VAL A 45 -9.74 4.65 5.88
N GLN A 46 -9.14 3.52 6.29
CA GLN A 46 -8.80 3.26 7.69
C GLN A 46 -7.77 4.24 8.27
N LEU A 47 -6.85 4.76 7.45
CA LEU A 47 -5.86 5.74 7.87
C LEU A 47 -6.46 7.14 8.11
N VAL A 48 -7.50 7.51 7.35
CA VAL A 48 -8.22 8.78 7.52
C VAL A 48 -9.04 8.80 8.81
N ASP A 49 -9.59 7.66 9.20
CA ASP A 49 -10.44 7.51 10.38
C ASP A 49 -9.67 7.52 11.72
N LEU A 50 -8.36 7.72 11.71
CA LEU A 50 -7.54 7.78 12.92
C LEU A 50 -7.70 9.13 13.64
N THR A 51 -8.18 9.07 14.88
CA THR A 51 -8.51 10.24 15.72
C THR A 51 -7.38 10.67 16.67
N SER A 52 -6.40 9.82 16.95
CA SER A 52 -5.27 10.13 17.83
C SER A 52 -4.22 10.98 17.09
N GLU A 53 -3.88 12.17 17.62
CA GLU A 53 -2.90 13.06 17.00
C GLU A 53 -1.52 12.41 16.86
N ASP A 54 -1.07 11.65 17.85
CA ASP A 54 0.22 10.94 17.83
C ASP A 54 0.28 9.86 16.74
N GLN A 55 -0.86 9.21 16.44
CA GLN A 55 -0.95 8.22 15.36
C GLN A 55 -1.17 8.88 14.00
N LYS A 56 -1.67 10.12 13.97
CA LYS A 56 -2.04 10.81 12.73
C LYS A 56 -0.84 11.13 11.87
N GLU A 57 0.28 11.54 12.47
CA GLU A 57 1.50 11.81 11.69
C GLU A 57 2.06 10.52 11.10
N TYR A 58 2.17 9.47 11.90
CA TYR A 58 2.63 8.17 11.42
C TYR A 58 1.69 7.57 10.35
N ALA A 59 0.38 7.74 10.50
CA ALA A 59 -0.60 7.32 9.51
C ALA A 59 -0.42 8.03 8.15
N LYS A 60 0.02 9.30 8.14
CA LYS A 60 0.35 10.00 6.89
C LYS A 60 1.56 9.39 6.18
N GLU A 61 2.57 8.98 6.94
CA GLU A 61 3.75 8.29 6.39
C GLU A 61 3.34 6.94 5.76
N VAL A 62 2.51 6.17 6.47
CA VAL A 62 1.93 4.92 5.93
C VAL A 62 1.09 5.18 4.68
N ASP A 63 0.26 6.23 4.66
CA ASP A 63 -0.54 6.60 3.48
C ASP A 63 0.32 7.05 2.29
N ALA A 64 1.46 7.69 2.55
CA ALA A 64 2.43 8.04 1.50
C ALA A 64 2.99 6.77 0.83
N HIS A 65 3.43 5.79 1.62
CA HIS A 65 3.88 4.49 1.09
C HIS A 65 2.76 3.75 0.34
N ARG A 66 1.53 3.79 0.85
CA ARG A 66 0.36 3.19 0.21
C ARG A 66 0.10 3.79 -1.17
N LYS A 67 0.17 5.12 -1.30
CA LYS A 67 0.01 5.84 -2.58
C LYS A 67 1.12 5.50 -3.57
N GLU A 68 2.36 5.38 -3.11
CA GLU A 68 3.49 4.95 -3.95
C GLU A 68 3.30 3.53 -4.48
N VAL A 69 2.90 2.59 -3.62
CA VAL A 69 2.58 1.22 -4.03
C VAL A 69 1.46 1.21 -5.06
N GLN A 70 0.38 1.98 -4.82
CA GLN A 70 -0.75 2.08 -5.75
C GLN A 70 -0.30 2.59 -7.13
N MET A 71 0.55 3.62 -7.15
CA MET A 71 1.10 4.18 -8.39
C MET A 71 1.93 3.15 -9.16
N LEU A 72 2.88 2.48 -8.49
CA LEU A 72 3.75 1.47 -9.10
C LEU A 72 2.95 0.30 -9.66
N PHE A 73 1.96 -0.18 -8.90
CA PHE A 73 1.07 -1.26 -9.31
C PHE A 73 0.32 -0.89 -10.59
N GLN A 74 -0.32 0.28 -10.63
CA GLN A 74 -1.04 0.76 -11.81
C GLN A 74 -0.12 0.99 -13.01
N GLN A 75 1.12 1.46 -12.80
CA GLN A 75 2.12 1.61 -13.87
C GLN A 75 2.51 0.27 -14.46
N LYS A 76 2.80 -0.75 -13.64
CA LYS A 76 3.12 -2.11 -14.13
C LYS A 76 1.94 -2.76 -14.85
N LEU A 77 0.71 -2.65 -14.33
CA LEU A 77 -0.47 -3.18 -15.01
C LEU A 77 -0.64 -2.60 -16.42
N LYS A 78 -0.42 -1.30 -16.59
CA LYS A 78 -0.46 -0.65 -17.91
C LYS A 78 0.62 -1.13 -18.86
N GLN A 79 1.74 -1.65 -18.36
CA GLN A 79 2.81 -2.21 -19.19
C GLN A 79 2.47 -3.62 -19.67
N VAL A 80 1.75 -4.41 -18.86
CA VAL A 80 1.32 -5.77 -19.21
C VAL A 80 0.08 -5.77 -20.11
N ASN A 81 -0.84 -4.81 -19.92
CA ASN A 81 -2.06 -4.69 -20.72
C ASN A 81 -1.88 -3.92 -22.04
N LYS A 82 -0.64 -3.74 -22.49
CA LYS A 82 -0.28 -3.02 -23.73
C LYS A 82 0.03 -4.00 -24.85
#